data_AF-A0A8T4EAU8-F1
#
_entry.id   AF-A0A8T4EAU8-F1
#
_cell.length_a   1.000
_cell.length_b   1.000
_cell.length_c   1.000
_cell.angle_alpha   90.00
_cell.angle_beta   90.00
_cell.angle_gamma   90.00
#
_symmetry.space_group_name_H-M   'P 1'
#
loop_
_entity.id
_entity.type
_entity.pdbx_description
1 polymer ?
#
loop_
_entity_poly.entity_id
_entity_poly.type
_entity_poly.pdbx_seq_one_letter_code
_entity_poly.pdbx_strand_id
1 'polypeptide(L)'
;MKWFEKFSESVAHHLGKKTMKYIAEDWEKVPTNSSKQSKEKRYSWLKIAMERLDENCDDEMKYRIMADTCPHNYPKTRIMKMRTQFKRLGSIDALIDLMKQDTSWGGGSFYDYPERIGNWIHITKVPYNPRGFREATTKEERRKAYCHCGLVKGSTEEISSTFCCCSGGWVQQLWEGILEQPVKVKLVESLLQGDDRCTHAIEIPINLSEGLS
;
A
#
# COMPACT_ATOMS: atom_id res chain seq x y z
N MET A 1 4.40 7.48 16.06
CA MET A 1 4.08 7.12 14.65
C MET A 1 5.16 7.75 13.78
N LYS A 2 6.07 6.96 13.20
CA LYS A 2 7.25 7.47 12.45
C LYS A 2 6.96 7.79 10.97
N TRP A 3 5.69 7.84 10.57
CA TRP A 3 5.33 7.96 9.15
C TRP A 3 5.77 9.30 8.56
N PHE A 4 5.53 10.41 9.25
CA PHE A 4 5.90 11.76 8.76
C PHE A 4 7.41 11.93 8.63
N GLU A 5 8.18 11.41 9.59
CA GLU A 5 9.64 11.35 9.55
C GLU A 5 10.12 10.54 8.35
N LYS A 6 9.64 9.29 8.19
CA LYS A 6 9.96 8.44 7.04
C LYS A 6 9.58 9.06 5.70
N PHE A 7 8.45 9.75 5.63
CA PHE A 7 8.01 10.44 4.43
C PHE A 7 9.01 11.54 4.06
N SER A 8 9.37 12.38 5.02
CA SER A 8 10.37 13.43 4.85
C SER A 8 11.73 12.85 4.42
N GLU A 9 12.21 11.79 5.09
CA GLU A 9 13.45 11.10 4.73
C GLU A 9 13.41 10.53 3.32
N SER A 10 12.30 9.90 2.93
CA SER A 10 12.12 9.31 1.59
C SER A 10 12.10 10.39 0.50
N VAL A 11 11.36 11.47 0.70
CA VAL A 11 11.36 12.61 -0.23
C VAL A 11 12.77 13.22 -0.35
N ALA A 12 13.48 13.39 0.77
CA ALA A 12 14.85 13.91 0.76
C ALA A 12 15.83 12.97 0.04
N HIS A 13 15.65 11.65 0.16
CA HIS A 13 16.46 10.65 -0.51
C HIS A 13 16.28 10.68 -2.03
N HIS A 14 15.04 10.76 -2.50
CA HIS A 14 14.72 10.68 -3.93
C HIS A 14 14.81 12.03 -4.67
N LEU A 15 14.42 13.13 -4.02
CA LEU A 15 14.31 14.46 -4.66
C LEU A 15 15.27 15.52 -4.08
N GLY A 16 16.02 15.17 -3.05
CA GLY A 16 16.93 16.07 -2.37
C GLY A 16 16.27 16.94 -1.29
N LYS A 17 17.10 17.47 -0.39
CA LYS A 17 16.65 18.21 0.80
C LYS A 17 15.85 19.48 0.49
N LYS A 18 16.15 20.16 -0.62
CA LYS A 18 15.45 21.40 -1.00
C LYS A 18 13.98 21.12 -1.31
N THR A 19 13.73 20.12 -2.15
CA THR A 19 12.38 19.70 -2.54
C THR A 19 11.62 19.10 -1.36
N MET A 20 12.30 18.32 -0.50
CA MET A 20 11.71 17.82 0.73
C MET A 20 11.17 18.93 1.63
N LYS A 21 11.92 20.02 1.84
CA LYS A 21 11.47 21.14 2.69
C LYS A 21 10.18 21.80 2.19
N TYR A 22 9.93 21.71 0.88
CA TYR A 22 8.68 22.18 0.27
C TYR A 22 7.57 21.12 0.39
N ILE A 23 7.80 19.89 -0.05
CA ILE A 23 6.76 18.84 -0.06
C ILE A 23 6.34 18.46 1.36
N ALA A 24 7.30 18.24 2.27
CA ALA A 24 7.08 17.85 3.65
C ALA A 24 7.22 19.04 4.61
N GLU A 25 6.89 20.26 4.17
CA GLU A 25 6.98 21.46 5.01
C GLU A 25 6.29 21.26 6.38
N ASP A 26 6.97 21.63 7.46
CA ASP A 26 6.45 21.55 8.82
C ASP A 26 5.99 20.16 9.27
N TRP A 27 6.49 19.08 8.65
CA TRP A 27 6.13 17.70 9.04
C TRP A 27 6.40 17.42 10.52
N GLU A 28 7.42 18.05 11.14
CA GLU A 28 7.76 17.90 12.55
C GLU A 28 6.67 18.44 13.50
N LYS A 29 5.88 19.42 13.02
CA LYS A 29 4.83 20.09 13.79
C LYS A 29 3.49 19.36 13.71
N VAL A 30 3.40 18.31 12.89
CA VAL A 30 2.17 17.55 12.67
C VAL A 30 1.77 16.81 13.95
N PRO A 31 0.57 17.07 14.51
CA PRO A 31 0.21 16.54 15.81
C PRO A 31 -0.06 15.03 15.75
N THR A 32 0.46 14.29 16.73
CA THR A 32 0.37 12.81 16.76
C THR A 32 -0.71 12.26 17.68
N ASN A 33 -1.30 13.09 18.55
CA ASN A 33 -2.33 12.67 19.48
C ASN A 33 -3.68 12.37 18.78
N SER A 34 -4.59 11.71 19.50
CA SER A 34 -5.83 11.16 18.95
C SER A 34 -7.04 12.12 18.97
N SER A 35 -6.87 13.36 19.45
CA SER A 35 -7.94 14.36 19.49
C SER A 35 -8.48 14.67 18.09
N LYS A 36 -9.76 15.07 18.01
CA LYS A 36 -10.41 15.42 16.74
C LYS A 36 -9.64 16.52 15.99
N GLN A 37 -9.32 17.62 16.69
CA GLN A 37 -8.55 18.73 16.12
C GLN A 37 -7.17 18.29 15.59
N SER A 38 -6.50 17.36 16.27
CA SER A 38 -5.20 16.85 15.81
C SER A 38 -5.32 15.90 14.62
N LYS A 39 -6.46 15.23 14.45
CA LYS A 39 -6.74 14.45 13.22
C LYS A 39 -7.01 15.37 12.04
N GLU A 40 -7.84 16.39 12.22
CA GLU A 40 -8.16 17.38 11.18
C GLU A 40 -6.89 18.08 10.68
N LYS A 41 -6.05 18.58 11.59
CA LYS A 41 -4.74 19.17 11.23
C LYS A 41 -3.85 18.19 10.44
N ARG A 42 -3.86 16.91 10.81
CA ARG A 42 -3.13 15.87 10.07
C ARG A 42 -3.69 15.66 8.67
N TYR A 43 -5.01 15.62 8.52
CA TYR A 43 -5.65 15.42 7.22
C TYR A 43 -5.37 16.59 6.28
N SER A 44 -5.48 17.83 6.76
CA SER A 44 -5.14 19.02 5.96
C SER A 44 -3.67 19.04 5.55
N TRP A 45 -2.77 18.67 6.47
CA TRP A 45 -1.35 18.56 6.14
C TRP A 45 -1.07 17.48 5.08
N LEU A 46 -1.67 16.29 5.24
CA LEU A 46 -1.52 15.18 4.30
C LEU A 46 -2.03 15.56 2.91
N LYS A 47 -3.17 16.25 2.82
CA LYS A 47 -3.71 16.75 1.55
C LYS A 47 -2.66 17.61 0.82
N ILE A 48 -2.18 18.66 1.49
CA ILE A 48 -1.20 19.60 0.93
C ILE A 48 0.11 18.87 0.55
N ALA A 49 0.61 17.98 1.41
CA ALA A 49 1.84 17.25 1.13
C ALA A 49 1.71 16.34 -0.11
N MET A 50 0.55 15.70 -0.30
CA MET A 50 0.32 14.87 -1.49
C MET A 50 0.11 15.71 -2.75
N GLU A 51 -0.60 16.84 -2.67
CA GLU A 51 -0.72 17.78 -3.80
C GLU A 51 0.66 18.26 -4.27
N ARG A 52 1.53 18.66 -3.34
CA ARG A 52 2.91 19.06 -3.65
C ARG A 52 3.73 17.92 -4.24
N LEU A 53 3.55 16.69 -3.75
CA LEU A 53 4.22 15.52 -4.32
C LEU A 53 3.75 15.25 -5.75
N ASP A 54 2.44 15.32 -5.99
CA ASP A 54 1.84 15.09 -7.31
C ASP A 54 2.30 16.13 -8.34
N GLU A 55 2.48 17.38 -7.94
CA GLU A 55 2.99 18.47 -8.80
C GLU A 55 4.48 18.34 -9.14
N ASN A 56 5.26 17.63 -8.33
CA ASN A 56 6.73 17.60 -8.43
C ASN A 56 7.29 16.24 -8.88
N CYS A 57 6.43 15.25 -9.17
CA CYS A 57 6.86 13.89 -9.50
C CYS A 57 5.99 13.26 -10.59
N ASP A 58 6.59 12.40 -11.40
CA ASP A 58 5.84 11.43 -12.20
C ASP A 58 5.31 10.26 -11.34
N ASP A 59 4.45 9.43 -11.92
CA ASP A 59 3.81 8.33 -11.19
C ASP A 59 4.80 7.29 -10.64
N GLU A 60 5.92 7.09 -11.33
CA GLU A 60 6.95 6.13 -10.89
C GLU A 60 7.68 6.64 -9.65
N MET A 61 8.06 7.92 -9.65
CA MET A 61 8.72 8.55 -8.52
C MET A 61 7.79 8.67 -7.31
N LYS A 62 6.52 9.07 -7.53
CA LYS A 62 5.49 9.06 -6.48
C LYS A 62 5.39 7.69 -5.82
N TYR A 63 5.34 6.62 -6.63
CA TYR A 63 5.23 5.27 -6.10
C TYR A 63 6.44 4.91 -5.23
N ARG A 64 7.68 5.13 -5.71
CA ARG A 64 8.91 4.82 -4.97
C ARG A 64 8.96 5.53 -3.62
N ILE A 65 8.75 6.86 -3.62
CA ILE A 65 8.75 7.67 -2.41
C ILE A 65 7.74 7.14 -1.39
N MET A 66 6.51 6.89 -1.84
CA MET A 66 5.43 6.46 -0.96
C MET A 66 5.63 5.03 -0.47
N ALA A 67 6.09 4.11 -1.31
CA ALA A 67 6.41 2.73 -0.92
C ALA A 67 7.49 2.68 0.16
N ASP A 68 8.57 3.47 0.02
CA ASP A 68 9.65 3.58 1.01
C ASP A 68 9.21 4.23 2.33
N THR A 69 8.15 5.04 2.27
CA THR A 69 7.54 5.66 3.46
C THR A 69 6.83 4.63 4.35
N CYS A 70 6.53 3.42 3.85
CA CYS A 70 5.82 2.39 4.60
C CYS A 70 6.53 2.09 5.94
N PRO A 71 5.86 2.34 7.09
CA PRO A 71 6.46 2.07 8.39
C PRO A 71 6.34 0.60 8.80
N HIS A 72 5.56 -0.19 8.06
CA HIS A 72 5.27 -1.59 8.37
C HIS A 72 6.38 -2.49 7.83
N ASN A 73 6.71 -3.51 8.62
CA ASN A 73 7.64 -4.55 8.22
C ASN A 73 6.86 -5.84 7.99
N TYR A 74 6.92 -6.37 6.77
CA TYR A 74 6.31 -7.66 6.48
C TYR A 74 7.08 -8.77 7.23
N PRO A 75 6.41 -9.71 7.94
CA PRO A 75 7.12 -10.71 8.73
C PRO A 75 8.07 -11.57 7.89
N LYS A 76 9.37 -11.54 8.19
CA LYS A 76 10.41 -12.28 7.43
C LYS A 76 10.13 -13.79 7.37
N THR A 77 9.61 -14.38 8.45
CA THR A 77 9.24 -15.80 8.49
C THR A 77 8.15 -16.15 7.47
N ARG A 78 7.19 -15.25 7.24
CA ARG A 78 6.13 -15.41 6.25
C ARG A 78 6.66 -15.33 4.83
N ILE A 79 7.58 -14.39 4.58
CA ILE A 79 8.29 -14.26 3.30
C ILE A 79 9.09 -15.54 3.02
N MET A 80 9.92 -15.98 3.96
CA MET A 80 10.74 -17.19 3.80
C MET A 80 9.88 -18.43 3.53
N LYS A 81 8.75 -18.57 4.24
CA LYS A 81 7.80 -19.66 3.99
C LYS A 81 7.32 -19.65 2.53
N MET A 82 6.85 -18.52 2.02
CA MET A 82 6.34 -18.42 0.65
C MET A 82 7.44 -18.55 -0.40
N ARG A 83 8.64 -18.04 -0.15
CA ARG A 83 9.82 -18.26 -1.00
C ARG A 83 10.14 -19.74 -1.13
N THR A 84 10.18 -20.48 -0.02
CA THR A 84 10.42 -21.94 -0.05
C THR A 84 9.32 -22.65 -0.82
N GLN A 85 8.07 -22.25 -0.66
CA GLN A 85 6.97 -22.80 -1.45
C GLN A 85 7.11 -22.49 -2.94
N PHE A 86 7.46 -21.26 -3.30
CA PHE A 86 7.67 -20.86 -4.69
C PHE A 86 8.78 -21.68 -5.35
N LYS A 87 9.94 -21.82 -4.69
CA LYS A 87 11.06 -22.66 -5.19
C LYS A 87 10.66 -24.12 -5.36
N ARG A 88 9.83 -24.66 -4.46
CA ARG A 88 9.34 -26.04 -4.52
C ARG A 88 8.34 -26.24 -5.66
N LEU A 89 7.43 -25.28 -5.85
CA LEU A 89 6.34 -25.37 -6.82
C LEU A 89 6.78 -25.02 -8.23
N GLY A 90 7.77 -24.14 -8.39
CA GLY A 90 8.26 -23.67 -9.69
C GLY A 90 7.22 -22.89 -10.51
N SER A 91 6.11 -22.46 -9.90
CA SER A 91 5.01 -21.80 -10.58
C SER A 91 4.39 -20.70 -9.70
N ILE A 92 4.20 -19.51 -10.29
CA ILE A 92 3.51 -18.39 -9.66
C ILE A 92 2.04 -18.75 -9.40
N ASP A 93 1.39 -19.40 -10.35
CA ASP A 93 -0.03 -19.77 -10.22
C ASP A 93 -0.25 -20.76 -9.08
N ALA A 94 0.61 -21.78 -8.98
CA ALA A 94 0.56 -22.72 -7.87
C ALA A 94 0.83 -22.05 -6.51
N LEU A 95 1.70 -21.04 -6.47
CA LEU A 95 1.93 -20.25 -5.26
C LEU A 95 0.70 -19.41 -4.89
N ILE A 96 0.06 -18.77 -5.88
CA ILE A 96 -1.17 -18.01 -5.70
C ILE A 96 -2.28 -18.90 -5.12
N ASP A 97 -2.47 -20.09 -5.66
CA ASP A 97 -3.47 -21.05 -5.16
C ASP A 97 -3.16 -21.48 -3.72
N LEU A 98 -1.89 -21.67 -3.37
CA LEU A 98 -1.46 -21.95 -2.01
C LEU A 98 -1.74 -20.76 -1.06
N MET A 99 -1.49 -19.52 -1.50
CA MET A 99 -1.76 -18.32 -0.70
C MET A 99 -3.26 -18.14 -0.43
N LYS A 100 -4.13 -18.46 -1.39
CA LYS A 100 -5.60 -18.40 -1.23
C LYS A 100 -6.13 -19.39 -0.20
N GLN A 101 -5.40 -20.48 0.06
CA GLN A 101 -5.75 -21.50 1.06
C GLN A 101 -5.25 -21.15 2.47
N ASP A 102 -4.45 -20.09 2.65
CA ASP A 102 -4.00 -19.69 3.97
C ASP A 102 -5.18 -19.20 4.82
N THR A 103 -5.23 -19.68 6.07
CA THR A 103 -6.25 -19.32 7.07
C THR A 103 -5.64 -18.70 8.32
N SER A 104 -4.37 -18.28 8.21
CA SER A 104 -3.53 -17.95 9.36
C SER A 104 -3.78 -16.55 9.93
N TRP A 105 -4.77 -15.82 9.40
CA TRP A 105 -5.20 -14.51 9.84
C TRP A 105 -6.70 -14.53 10.18
N GLY A 106 -7.02 -14.99 11.39
CA GLY A 106 -8.41 -15.01 11.87
C GLY A 106 -9.37 -15.83 11.00
N GLY A 107 -8.87 -16.92 10.41
CA GLY A 107 -9.62 -17.76 9.47
C GLY A 107 -9.54 -17.33 8.01
N GLY A 108 -8.89 -16.20 7.69
CA GLY A 108 -8.56 -15.77 6.33
C GLY A 108 -7.06 -15.79 6.04
N SER A 109 -6.69 -15.45 4.81
CA SER A 109 -5.30 -15.43 4.37
C SER A 109 -4.53 -14.22 4.87
N PHE A 110 -3.34 -14.45 5.43
CA PHE A 110 -2.38 -13.39 5.72
C PHE A 110 -1.80 -12.74 4.46
N TYR A 111 -1.86 -13.45 3.34
CA TYR A 111 -1.28 -13.04 2.05
C TYR A 111 -2.32 -12.38 1.13
N ASP A 112 -3.48 -11.98 1.68
CA ASP A 112 -4.66 -11.57 0.93
C ASP A 112 -5.10 -12.67 -0.07
N TYR A 113 -5.76 -12.29 -1.16
CA TYR A 113 -6.23 -13.22 -2.20
C TYR A 113 -5.66 -12.77 -3.56
N PRO A 114 -4.39 -13.10 -3.85
CA PRO A 114 -3.75 -12.71 -5.10
C PRO A 114 -4.46 -13.31 -6.31
N GLU A 115 -4.58 -12.55 -7.39
CA GLU A 115 -5.14 -13.02 -8.66
C GLU A 115 -4.21 -12.68 -9.82
N ARG A 116 -3.89 -13.66 -10.66
CA ARG A 116 -3.09 -13.41 -11.86
C ARG A 116 -3.97 -12.90 -12.99
N ILE A 117 -3.60 -11.78 -13.58
CA ILE A 117 -4.22 -11.18 -14.77
C ILE A 117 -3.11 -10.90 -15.77
N GLY A 118 -2.92 -11.80 -16.74
CA GLY A 118 -1.80 -11.75 -17.69
C GLY A 118 -0.44 -11.78 -16.97
N ASN A 119 0.36 -10.73 -17.17
CA ASN A 119 1.66 -10.55 -16.54
C ASN A 119 1.61 -9.79 -15.21
N TRP A 120 0.43 -9.64 -14.62
CA TRP A 120 0.25 -8.93 -13.35
C TRP A 120 -0.36 -9.84 -12.29
N ILE A 121 0.04 -9.63 -11.04
CA ILE A 121 -0.59 -10.21 -9.86
C ILE A 121 -1.34 -9.09 -9.15
N HIS A 122 -2.67 -9.16 -9.12
CA HIS A 122 -3.53 -8.22 -8.44
C HIS A 122 -3.75 -8.66 -6.99
N ILE A 123 -3.49 -7.75 -6.05
CA ILE A 123 -3.72 -7.92 -4.62
C ILE A 123 -4.81 -6.96 -4.19
N THR A 124 -6.05 -7.45 -4.13
CA THR A 124 -7.19 -6.68 -3.62
C THR A 124 -7.31 -6.88 -2.12
N LYS A 125 -7.40 -5.78 -1.37
CA LYS A 125 -7.57 -5.83 0.08
C LYS A 125 -8.99 -6.29 0.46
N VAL A 126 -9.09 -6.97 1.61
CA VAL A 126 -10.38 -7.18 2.27
C VAL A 126 -10.71 -5.99 3.18
N PRO A 127 -12.00 -5.74 3.48
CA PRO A 127 -12.37 -4.65 4.38
C PRO A 127 -11.73 -4.80 5.77
N TYR A 128 -11.19 -3.71 6.34
CA TYR A 128 -10.66 -3.68 7.71
C TYR A 128 -11.69 -4.11 8.77
N ASN A 129 -12.93 -3.66 8.61
CA ASN A 129 -14.07 -4.07 9.42
C ASN A 129 -15.13 -4.68 8.49
N PRO A 130 -15.08 -6.01 8.23
CA PRO A 130 -16.01 -6.67 7.33
C PRO A 130 -17.47 -6.52 7.74
N ARG A 131 -17.76 -6.54 9.04
CA ARG A 131 -19.12 -6.33 9.57
C ARG A 131 -19.60 -4.92 9.27
N GLY A 132 -18.83 -3.91 9.65
CA GLY A 132 -19.16 -2.52 9.39
C GLY A 132 -19.25 -2.19 7.89
N PHE A 133 -18.49 -2.88 7.04
CA PHE A 133 -18.57 -2.71 5.59
C PHE A 133 -19.88 -3.26 5.01
N ARG A 134 -20.37 -4.38 5.54
CA ARG A 134 -21.67 -4.96 5.15
C ARG A 134 -22.85 -4.15 5.67
N GLU A 135 -22.73 -3.58 6.87
CA GLU A 135 -23.78 -2.81 7.53
C GLU A 135 -23.81 -1.32 7.08
N ALA A 136 -22.77 -0.85 6.38
CA ALA A 136 -22.68 0.54 5.94
C ALA A 136 -23.79 0.93 4.96
N THR A 137 -24.38 2.11 5.18
CA THR A 137 -25.47 2.65 4.35
C THR A 137 -25.03 3.84 3.50
N THR A 138 -23.88 4.43 3.82
CA THR A 138 -23.29 5.55 3.07
C THR A 138 -21.92 5.19 2.48
N LYS A 139 -21.51 5.91 1.42
CA LYS A 139 -20.16 5.76 0.84
C LYS A 139 -19.06 6.04 1.86
N GLU A 140 -19.26 7.03 2.74
CA GLU A 140 -18.29 7.38 3.78
C GLU A 140 -18.14 6.27 4.83
N GLU A 141 -19.25 5.73 5.33
CA GLU A 141 -19.25 4.59 6.26
C GLU A 141 -18.56 3.37 5.64
N ARG A 142 -18.89 3.08 4.38
CA ARG A 142 -18.31 1.95 3.63
C ARG A 142 -16.80 2.13 3.46
N ARG A 143 -16.35 3.32 3.02
CA ARG A 143 -14.93 3.67 2.89
C ARG A 143 -14.19 3.55 4.21
N LYS A 144 -14.77 4.09 5.29
CA LYS A 144 -14.21 4.03 6.64
C LYS A 144 -14.15 2.59 7.14
N ALA A 145 -15.15 1.76 6.87
CA ALA A 145 -15.13 0.35 7.27
C ALA A 145 -14.09 -0.46 6.49
N TYR A 146 -13.84 -0.13 5.23
CA TYR A 146 -12.86 -0.83 4.39
C TYR A 146 -11.41 -0.42 4.66
N CYS A 147 -11.12 0.89 4.74
CA CYS A 147 -9.75 1.39 4.79
C CYS A 147 -9.01 0.94 6.06
N HIS A 148 -7.81 0.37 5.89
CA HIS A 148 -6.94 -0.07 6.99
C HIS A 148 -6.07 1.05 7.58
N CYS A 149 -5.88 2.16 6.86
CA CYS A 149 -4.92 3.18 7.24
C CYS A 149 -5.49 4.19 8.24
N GLY A 150 -5.01 4.16 9.48
CA GLY A 150 -5.43 5.10 10.54
C GLY A 150 -5.12 6.57 10.25
N LEU A 151 -4.26 6.87 9.26
CA LEU A 151 -3.91 8.24 8.86
C LEU A 151 -4.92 8.91 7.93
N VAL A 152 -5.75 8.16 7.21
CA VAL A 152 -6.69 8.73 6.20
C VAL A 152 -8.10 8.14 6.26
N LYS A 153 -8.28 6.98 6.92
CA LYS A 153 -9.57 6.27 7.06
C LYS A 153 -10.71 7.15 7.58
N GLY A 154 -10.41 8.11 8.46
CA GLY A 154 -11.39 9.02 9.07
C GLY A 154 -11.44 10.41 8.46
N SER A 155 -10.70 10.67 7.38
CA SER A 155 -10.61 11.99 6.76
C SER A 155 -11.80 12.25 5.85
N THR A 156 -12.36 13.45 5.88
CA THR A 156 -13.28 13.97 4.85
C THR A 156 -12.58 14.84 3.81
N GLU A 157 -11.29 15.13 3.99
CA GLU A 157 -10.47 15.84 3.01
C GLU A 157 -10.25 14.98 1.76
N GLU A 158 -10.21 15.64 0.60
CA GLU A 158 -9.82 15.05 -0.70
C GLU A 158 -8.30 14.86 -0.77
N ILE A 159 -7.81 13.82 -0.09
CA ILE A 159 -6.39 13.44 -0.11
C ILE A 159 -6.15 12.59 -1.36
N SER A 160 -5.16 12.96 -2.17
CA SER A 160 -4.76 12.23 -3.38
C SER A 160 -4.50 10.74 -3.12
N SER A 161 -4.89 9.90 -4.09
CA SER A 161 -4.67 8.46 -4.05
C SER A 161 -3.19 8.06 -4.07
N THR A 162 -2.29 8.98 -4.44
CA THR A 162 -0.83 8.83 -4.26
C THR A 162 -0.48 8.41 -2.83
N PHE A 163 -1.23 8.90 -1.83
CA PHE A 163 -1.03 8.48 -0.44
C PHE A 163 -1.13 6.95 -0.26
N CYS A 164 -2.05 6.30 -0.99
CA CYS A 164 -2.27 4.86 -0.92
C CYS A 164 -1.14 4.02 -1.52
N CYS A 165 -0.25 4.60 -2.32
CA CYS A 165 0.98 3.93 -2.78
C CYS A 165 1.87 3.49 -1.59
N CYS A 166 1.71 4.10 -0.41
CA CYS A 166 2.38 3.66 0.80
C CYS A 166 2.08 2.20 1.18
N SER A 167 0.85 1.74 0.95
CA SER A 167 0.50 0.33 1.17
C SER A 167 1.08 -0.61 0.10
N GLY A 168 1.53 -0.07 -1.03
CA GLY A 168 2.31 -0.80 -2.03
C GLY A 168 3.65 -1.28 -1.48
N GLY A 169 4.28 -0.53 -0.58
CA GLY A 169 5.53 -0.96 0.10
C GLY A 169 5.37 -2.24 0.94
N TRP A 170 4.17 -2.52 1.47
CA TRP A 170 3.87 -3.80 2.13
C TRP A 170 3.83 -4.95 1.12
N VAL A 171 3.20 -4.73 -0.03
CA VAL A 171 3.08 -5.70 -1.12
C VAL A 171 4.46 -5.97 -1.74
N GLN A 172 5.24 -4.92 -1.98
CA GLN A 172 6.59 -5.00 -2.54
C GLN A 172 7.53 -5.84 -1.66
N GLN A 173 7.56 -5.60 -0.34
CA GLN A 173 8.36 -6.39 0.60
C GLN A 173 8.08 -7.90 0.51
N LEU A 174 6.80 -8.29 0.35
CA LEU A 174 6.42 -9.69 0.22
C LEU A 174 6.97 -10.28 -1.07
N TRP A 175 6.68 -9.65 -2.21
CA TRP A 175 6.94 -10.24 -3.53
C TRP A 175 8.41 -10.17 -3.93
N GLU A 176 9.13 -9.08 -3.63
CA GLU A 176 10.60 -9.06 -3.78
C GLU A 176 11.25 -10.10 -2.88
N GLY A 177 10.70 -10.26 -1.67
CA GLY A 177 11.13 -11.27 -0.74
C GLY A 177 10.90 -12.70 -1.24
N ILE A 178 9.82 -12.97 -1.97
CA ILE A 178 9.52 -14.31 -2.51
C ILE A 178 10.35 -14.59 -3.77
N LEU A 179 10.39 -13.63 -4.69
CA LEU A 179 11.01 -13.78 -6.00
C LEU A 179 12.52 -13.55 -5.98
N GLU A 180 13.06 -12.99 -4.89
CA GLU A 180 14.47 -12.66 -4.71
C GLU A 180 15.02 -11.70 -5.78
N GLN A 181 14.15 -10.84 -6.31
CA GLN A 181 14.46 -9.80 -7.29
C GLN A 181 13.50 -8.61 -7.13
N PRO A 182 13.89 -7.40 -7.58
CA PRO A 182 13.00 -6.24 -7.56
C PRO A 182 11.72 -6.48 -8.36
N VAL A 183 10.61 -5.89 -7.93
CA VAL A 183 9.33 -5.97 -8.65
C VAL A 183 8.73 -4.58 -8.83
N LYS A 184 8.07 -4.37 -9.98
CA LYS A 184 7.27 -3.17 -10.20
C LYS A 184 5.90 -3.36 -9.59
N VAL A 185 5.45 -2.40 -8.78
CA VAL A 185 4.10 -2.41 -8.20
C VAL A 185 3.39 -1.11 -8.58
N LYS A 186 2.10 -1.21 -8.86
CA LYS A 186 1.22 -0.07 -9.15
C LYS A 186 0.02 -0.09 -8.23
N LEU A 187 -0.47 1.10 -7.87
CA LEU A 187 -1.81 1.28 -7.34
C LEU A 187 -2.78 1.30 -8.52
N VAL A 188 -3.75 0.39 -8.54
CA VAL A 188 -4.71 0.26 -9.65
C VAL A 188 -6.09 0.75 -9.24
N GLU A 189 -6.52 0.43 -8.03
CA GLU A 189 -7.79 0.89 -7.45
C GLU A 189 -7.53 1.48 -6.07
N SER A 190 -8.22 2.57 -5.74
CA SER A 190 -8.14 3.22 -4.44
C SER A 190 -9.45 3.85 -4.00
N LEU A 191 -9.79 3.60 -2.75
CA LEU A 191 -10.88 4.31 -2.08
C LEU A 191 -10.73 5.84 -2.10
N LEU A 192 -9.50 6.37 -2.18
CA LEU A 192 -9.25 7.82 -2.19
C LEU A 192 -9.51 8.47 -3.56
N GLN A 193 -9.62 7.68 -4.64
CA GLN A 193 -10.02 8.18 -5.97
C GLN A 193 -11.46 7.78 -6.34
N GLY A 194 -12.21 7.24 -5.38
CA GLY A 194 -13.63 6.91 -5.55
C GLY A 194 -13.93 5.45 -5.91
N ASP A 195 -12.93 4.57 -6.00
CA ASP A 195 -13.18 3.14 -6.21
C ASP A 195 -13.82 2.48 -4.99
N ASP A 196 -14.44 1.32 -5.18
CA ASP A 196 -15.10 0.56 -4.11
C ASP A 196 -14.14 -0.33 -3.30
N ARG A 197 -12.90 -0.46 -3.76
CA ARG A 197 -11.86 -1.32 -3.18
C ARG A 197 -10.46 -0.76 -3.43
N CYS A 198 -9.48 -1.30 -2.74
CA CYS A 198 -8.07 -0.99 -2.96
C CYS A 198 -7.36 -2.21 -3.56
N THR A 199 -6.65 -1.99 -4.66
CA THR A 199 -5.90 -3.03 -5.36
C THR A 199 -4.53 -2.53 -5.77
N HIS A 200 -3.51 -3.31 -5.45
CA HIS A 200 -2.16 -3.15 -5.99
C HIS A 200 -1.90 -4.24 -7.02
N ALA A 201 -1.20 -3.92 -8.10
CA ALA A 201 -0.78 -4.89 -9.09
C ALA A 201 0.75 -4.99 -9.12
N ILE A 202 1.28 -6.21 -9.06
CA ILE A 202 2.71 -6.50 -9.18
C ILE A 202 2.98 -7.03 -10.59
N GLU A 203 3.95 -6.45 -11.28
CA GLU A 203 4.42 -6.96 -12.57
C GLU A 203 5.24 -8.22 -12.36
N ILE A 204 4.90 -9.29 -13.05
CA ILE A 204 5.66 -10.54 -13.05
C ILE A 204 6.93 -10.31 -13.88
N PRO A 205 8.13 -10.55 -13.30
CA PRO A 205 9.38 -10.45 -14.04
C PRO A 205 9.39 -11.34 -15.29
N ILE A 206 9.97 -10.83 -16.39
CA ILE A 206 9.93 -11.50 -17.71
C ILE A 206 10.46 -12.93 -17.66
N ASN A 207 11.55 -13.16 -16.92
CA ASN A 207 12.14 -14.49 -16.72
C ASN A 207 11.24 -15.50 -15.99
N LEU A 208 10.20 -15.03 -15.32
CA LEU A 208 9.17 -15.86 -14.66
C LEU A 208 7.85 -15.88 -15.44
N SER A 209 7.78 -15.12 -16.54
CA SER A 209 6.67 -15.15 -17.48
C SER A 209 6.86 -16.19 -18.58
N GLU A 210 8.07 -16.72 -18.79
CA GLU A 210 8.34 -17.72 -19.83
C GLU A 210 7.95 -19.14 -19.40
N GLY A 211 6.74 -19.51 -19.81
CA GLY A 211 6.10 -20.82 -19.73
C GLY A 211 4.67 -20.77 -20.27
N LEU A 212 4.39 -19.74 -21.08
CA LEU A 212 3.06 -19.23 -21.45
C LEU A 212 2.74 -19.46 -22.94
N SER A 213 3.15 -20.61 -23.49
CA SER A 213 2.67 -21.09 -24.79
C SER A 213 1.57 -22.11 -24.60
#